data_AF-A0A523IVJ4-F1
#
_entry.id   AF-A0A523IVJ4-F1
#
_cell.length_a   1.000
_cell.length_b   1.000
_cell.length_c   1.000
_cell.angle_alpha   90.00
_cell.angle_beta   90.00
_cell.angle_gamma   90.00
#
_symmetry.space_group_name_H-M   'P 1'
#
loop_
_entity.id
_entity.type
_entity.pdbx_description
1 polymer ?
#
loop_
_entity_poly.entity_id
_entity_poly.type
_entity_poly.pdbx_seq_one_letter_code
_entity_poly.pdbx_strand_id
1 'polypeptide(L)'
;MTIKAKRAFIHRLIEVIWHQRELGRIDEFYSVEFLSKYPTHREDVRSLQAAFPDVQVKIRGMVAEEDTVAIRWLLQGTHKGEFMNFHPSNNQVRVPGMSFIQVSDGKVVDIRNQFDLLNFMQQLGSFSWGRRSYFYLVFIV
;
A
#
# COMPACT_ATOMS: atom_id res chain seq x y z
N MET A 1 -25.53 -0.57 2.55
CA MET A 1 -24.94 -0.46 3.91
C MET A 1 -25.07 0.97 4.43
N THR A 2 -25.13 1.21 5.75
CA THR A 2 -25.07 2.59 6.29
C THR A 2 -23.66 3.19 6.16
N ILE A 3 -23.54 4.52 6.14
CA ILE A 3 -22.24 5.23 6.12
C ILE A 3 -21.34 4.75 7.26
N LYS A 4 -21.86 4.67 8.49
CA LYS A 4 -21.10 4.19 9.66
C LYS A 4 -20.59 2.77 9.46
N ALA A 5 -21.43 1.87 8.93
CA ALA A 5 -21.06 0.49 8.66
C ALA A 5 -19.95 0.37 7.61
N LYS A 6 -20.00 1.17 6.53
CA LYS A 6 -18.94 1.20 5.51
C LYS A 6 -17.60 1.66 6.06
N ARG A 7 -17.60 2.71 6.88
CA ARG A 7 -16.36 3.19 7.52
C ARG A 7 -15.74 2.10 8.39
N ALA A 8 -16.56 1.45 9.23
CA ALA A 8 -16.11 0.33 10.05
C ALA A 8 -15.60 -0.85 9.21
N PHE A 9 -16.25 -1.14 8.09
CA PHE A 9 -15.81 -2.18 7.15
C PHE A 9 -14.41 -1.90 6.58
N ILE A 10 -14.13 -0.69 6.10
CA ILE A 10 -12.80 -0.36 5.57
C ILE A 10 -11.72 -0.41 6.66
N HIS A 11 -12.03 0.06 7.87
CA HIS A 11 -11.10 -0.08 9.00
C HIS A 11 -10.79 -1.55 9.31
N ARG A 12 -11.83 -2.41 9.32
CA ARG A 12 -11.66 -3.85 9.55
C ARG A 12 -10.85 -4.52 8.44
N LEU A 13 -11.07 -4.14 7.17
CA LEU A 13 -10.29 -4.63 6.03
C LEU A 13 -8.81 -4.32 6.25
N ILE A 14 -8.48 -3.06 6.55
CA ILE A 14 -7.10 -2.63 6.78
C ILE A 14 -6.50 -3.38 7.97
N GLU A 15 -7.23 -3.49 9.07
CA GLU A 15 -6.75 -4.18 10.25
C GLU A 15 -6.43 -5.66 9.96
N VAL A 16 -7.39 -6.41 9.42
CA VAL A 16 -7.24 -7.86 9.20
C VAL A 16 -6.23 -8.16 8.10
N ILE A 17 -6.35 -7.49 6.95
CA ILE A 17 -5.50 -7.79 5.79
C ILE A 17 -4.12 -7.18 5.95
N TRP A 18 -3.99 -5.91 6.35
CA TRP A 18 -2.71 -5.20 6.32
C TRP A 18 -1.95 -5.23 7.63
N HIS A 19 -2.62 -5.09 8.78
CA HIS A 19 -1.93 -5.04 10.07
C HIS A 19 -1.74 -6.44 10.69
N GLN A 20 -2.78 -7.27 10.65
CA GLN A 20 -2.74 -8.66 11.16
C GLN A 20 -2.19 -9.64 10.13
N ARG A 21 -2.09 -9.24 8.86
CA ARG A 21 -1.54 -10.04 7.75
C ARG A 21 -2.30 -11.34 7.52
N GLU A 22 -3.60 -11.35 7.80
CA GLU A 22 -4.45 -12.53 7.65
C GLU A 22 -4.96 -12.64 6.19
N LEU A 23 -4.04 -12.74 5.23
CA LEU A 23 -4.37 -12.80 3.80
C LEU A 23 -5.29 -13.98 3.44
N GLY A 24 -5.30 -15.04 4.25
CA GLY A 24 -6.23 -16.15 4.12
C GLY A 24 -7.71 -15.75 4.23
N ARG A 25 -7.99 -14.58 4.82
CA ARG A 25 -9.35 -14.03 4.99
C ARG A 25 -9.73 -13.01 3.94
N ILE A 26 -8.96 -12.85 2.87
CA ILE A 26 -9.24 -11.85 1.84
C ILE A 26 -10.63 -12.02 1.19
N ASP A 27 -11.14 -13.25 1.08
CA ASP A 27 -12.51 -13.52 0.60
C ASP A 27 -13.59 -12.94 1.51
N GLU A 28 -13.29 -12.61 2.78
CA GLU A 28 -14.21 -11.89 3.66
C GLU A 28 -14.46 -10.45 3.20
N PHE A 29 -13.52 -9.84 2.47
CA PHE A 29 -13.54 -8.41 2.16
C PHE A 29 -13.71 -8.09 0.68
N TYR A 30 -13.30 -8.98 -0.22
CA TYR A 30 -13.37 -8.76 -1.67
C TYR A 30 -14.39 -9.71 -2.30
N SER A 31 -15.13 -9.24 -3.30
CA SER A 31 -16.09 -10.09 -4.02
C SER A 31 -15.36 -11.07 -4.95
N VAL A 32 -16.05 -12.15 -5.33
CA VAL A 32 -15.51 -13.13 -6.28
C VAL A 32 -15.25 -12.48 -7.64
N GLU A 33 -16.12 -11.57 -8.07
CA GLU A 33 -16.00 -10.80 -9.30
C GLU A 33 -14.78 -9.89 -9.25
N PHE A 34 -14.52 -9.22 -8.13
CA PHE A 34 -13.32 -8.40 -7.94
C PHE A 34 -12.05 -9.24 -8.07
N LEU A 35 -11.99 -10.37 -7.35
CA LEU A 35 -10.81 -11.24 -7.36
C LEU A 35 -10.60 -11.90 -8.73
N SER A 36 -11.68 -12.22 -9.45
CA SER A 36 -11.61 -12.71 -10.83
C SER A 36 -11.11 -11.64 -11.80
N LYS A 37 -11.55 -10.38 -11.62
CA LYS A 37 -11.13 -9.22 -12.43
C LYS A 37 -9.67 -8.82 -12.18
N TYR A 38 -9.20 -8.97 -10.94
CA TYR A 38 -7.83 -8.63 -10.52
C TYR A 38 -7.12 -9.87 -9.95
N PRO A 39 -6.73 -10.84 -10.79
CA PRO A 39 -6.22 -12.14 -10.35
C PRO A 39 -4.91 -12.06 -9.57
N THR A 40 -4.11 -11.00 -9.78
CA THR A 40 -2.84 -10.78 -9.06
C THR A 40 -3.03 -10.17 -7.68
N HIS A 41 -4.21 -9.66 -7.33
CA HIS A 41 -4.41 -8.86 -6.12
C HIS A 41 -3.92 -9.55 -4.83
N ARG A 42 -4.14 -10.87 -4.73
CA ARG A 42 -3.62 -11.67 -3.60
C ARG A 42 -2.09 -11.69 -3.55
N GLU A 43 -1.48 -11.90 -4.70
CA GLU A 43 -0.02 -11.95 -4.80
C GLU A 43 0.59 -10.56 -4.59
N ASP A 44 -0.04 -9.50 -5.10
CA ASP A 44 0.43 -8.13 -4.92
C ASP A 44 0.44 -7.74 -3.42
N VAL A 45 -0.63 -8.09 -2.68
CA VAL A 45 -0.68 -7.88 -1.22
C VAL A 45 0.39 -8.73 -0.50
N ARG A 46 0.55 -10.00 -0.88
CA ARG A 46 1.55 -10.91 -0.30
C ARG A 46 2.97 -10.39 -0.51
N SER A 47 3.32 -10.05 -1.75
CA SER A 47 4.61 -9.53 -2.15
C SER A 47 4.94 -8.24 -1.42
N LEU A 48 3.99 -7.32 -1.27
CA LEU A 48 4.20 -6.09 -0.50
C LEU A 48 4.41 -6.38 0.99
N GLN A 49 3.63 -7.27 1.60
CA GLN A 49 3.81 -7.65 3.01
C GLN A 49 5.15 -8.35 3.26
N ALA A 50 5.63 -9.15 2.31
CA ALA A 50 6.94 -9.78 2.38
C ALA A 50 8.08 -8.74 2.26
N ALA A 51 7.96 -7.82 1.31
CA ALA A 51 8.93 -6.75 1.09
C ALA A 51 9.02 -5.74 2.22
N PHE A 52 7.91 -5.51 2.93
CA PHE A 52 7.78 -4.55 4.02
C PHE A 52 7.23 -5.23 5.27
N PRO A 53 8.06 -5.97 6.05
CA PRO A 53 7.61 -6.74 7.21
C PRO A 53 6.88 -5.93 8.29
N ASP A 54 7.16 -4.63 8.36
CA ASP A 54 6.61 -3.64 9.29
C ASP A 54 5.63 -2.67 8.61
N VAL A 55 5.06 -3.03 7.45
CA VAL A 55 4.11 -2.17 6.74
C VAL A 55 2.91 -1.79 7.61
N GLN A 56 2.51 -0.53 7.53
CA GLN A 56 1.32 0.03 8.16
C GLN A 56 0.58 0.90 7.15
N VAL A 57 -0.75 0.78 7.13
CA VAL A 57 -1.62 1.60 6.28
C VAL A 57 -2.48 2.47 7.19
N LYS A 58 -2.19 3.77 7.21
CA LYS A 58 -2.90 4.73 8.06
C LYS A 58 -3.93 5.50 7.25
N ILE A 59 -5.20 5.42 7.61
CA ILE A 59 -6.25 6.27 7.05
C ILE A 59 -6.06 7.71 7.57
N ARG A 60 -5.90 8.66 6.67
CA ARG A 60 -5.74 10.11 6.92
C ARG A 60 -7.02 10.90 6.64
N GLY A 61 -8.02 10.27 6.05
CA GLY A 61 -9.32 10.85 5.75
C GLY A 61 -10.21 9.81 5.08
N MET A 62 -11.50 9.87 5.33
CA MET A 62 -12.48 8.94 4.77
C MET A 62 -13.83 9.62 4.57
N VAL A 63 -14.34 9.53 3.34
CA VAL A 63 -15.69 9.96 2.96
C VAL A 63 -16.41 8.75 2.37
N ALA A 64 -17.69 8.60 2.68
CA ALA A 64 -18.50 7.50 2.18
C ALA A 64 -19.87 8.02 1.79
N GLU A 65 -20.31 7.65 0.59
CA GLU A 65 -21.56 8.07 -0.04
C GLU A 65 -22.08 6.92 -0.91
N GLU A 66 -23.40 6.73 -0.96
CA GLU A 66 -24.07 5.68 -1.74
C GLU A 66 -23.43 4.30 -1.63
N ASP A 67 -22.66 3.87 -2.64
CA ASP A 67 -21.88 2.62 -2.77
C ASP A 67 -20.36 2.85 -2.79
N THR A 68 -19.90 4.09 -2.70
CA THR A 68 -18.47 4.45 -2.76
C THR A 68 -17.91 4.86 -1.40
N VAL A 69 -16.67 4.46 -1.13
CA VAL A 69 -15.85 4.96 -0.03
C VAL A 69 -14.55 5.51 -0.60
N ALA A 70 -14.31 6.81 -0.41
CA ALA A 70 -13.06 7.46 -0.75
C ALA A 70 -12.18 7.57 0.50
N ILE A 71 -10.96 7.06 0.42
CA ILE A 71 -9.96 7.17 1.50
C ILE A 71 -8.71 7.88 1.02
N ARG A 72 -8.16 8.74 1.88
CA ARG A 72 -6.77 9.17 1.81
C ARG A 72 -6.00 8.36 2.83
N TRP A 73 -4.88 7.77 2.44
CA TRP A 73 -4.08 6.92 3.29
C TRP A 73 -2.59 7.23 3.17
N LEU A 74 -1.82 6.74 4.14
CA LEU A 74 -0.36 6.76 4.14
C LEU A 74 0.12 5.33 4.37
N LEU A 75 0.84 4.78 3.38
CA LEU A 75 1.58 3.54 3.54
C LEU A 75 2.97 3.87 4.07
N GLN A 76 3.41 3.14 5.08
CA GLN A 76 4.74 3.30 5.66
C GLN A 76 5.33 1.94 6.04
N GLY A 77 6.63 1.75 5.88
CA GLY A 77 7.33 0.51 6.23
C GLY A 77 8.81 0.58 5.85
N THR A 78 9.55 -0.48 6.12
CA THR A 78 10.97 -0.61 5.80
C THR A 78 11.15 -1.63 4.67
N HIS A 79 11.82 -1.23 3.59
CA HIS A 79 12.07 -2.11 2.44
C HIS A 79 13.14 -3.17 2.76
N LYS A 80 12.70 -4.35 3.21
CA LYS A 80 13.56 -5.46 3.69
C LYS A 80 13.53 -6.71 2.82
N GLY A 81 12.56 -6.86 1.93
CA GLY A 81 12.52 -7.91 0.91
C GLY A 81 12.55 -7.31 -0.49
N GLU A 82 12.73 -8.15 -1.51
CA GLU A 82 12.66 -7.71 -2.90
C GLU A 82 11.23 -7.28 -3.28
N PHE A 83 11.10 -6.18 -4.02
CA PHE A 83 9.81 -5.68 -4.48
C PHE A 83 9.94 -4.97 -5.82
N MET A 84 9.07 -5.30 -6.79
CA MET A 84 9.11 -4.73 -8.15
C MET A 84 10.52 -4.79 -8.80
N ASN A 85 11.25 -5.90 -8.61
CA ASN A 85 12.63 -6.11 -9.04
C ASN A 85 13.69 -5.20 -8.37
N PHE A 86 13.34 -4.50 -7.29
CA PHE A 86 14.30 -3.77 -6.47
C PHE A 86 14.74 -4.63 -5.29
N HIS A 87 16.06 -4.79 -5.14
CA HIS A 87 16.66 -5.41 -3.96
C HIS A 87 16.37 -4.62 -2.67
N PRO A 88 16.36 -5.27 -1.49
CA PRO A 88 16.03 -4.63 -0.23
C PRO A 88 16.99 -3.48 0.10
N SER A 89 16.49 -2.25 -0.02
CA SER A 89 17.28 -1.03 0.19
C SER A 89 17.52 -0.69 1.66
N ASN A 90 16.76 -1.28 2.59
CA ASN A 90 16.67 -0.92 4.01
C ASN A 90 16.17 0.52 4.29
N ASN A 91 15.67 1.23 3.27
CA ASN A 91 15.08 2.55 3.45
C ASN A 91 13.72 2.48 4.14
N GLN A 92 13.40 3.51 4.92
CA GLN A 92 12.01 3.78 5.29
C GLN A 92 11.26 4.32 4.07
N VAL A 93 10.13 3.71 3.78
CA VAL A 93 9.18 4.14 2.77
C VAL A 93 8.02 4.88 3.44
N ARG A 94 7.60 5.99 2.86
CA ARG A 94 6.36 6.72 3.17
C ARG A 94 5.71 7.16 1.85
N VAL A 95 4.54 6.61 1.56
CA VAL A 95 3.82 6.85 0.31
C VAL A 95 2.39 7.29 0.63
N PRO A 96 2.05 8.57 0.38
CA PRO A 96 0.67 9.00 0.44
C PRO A 96 -0.09 8.43 -0.77
N GLY A 97 -1.35 8.09 -0.55
CA GLY A 97 -2.22 7.61 -1.60
C GLY A 97 -3.68 7.86 -1.31
N MET A 98 -4.49 7.58 -2.31
CA MET A 98 -5.93 7.68 -2.27
C MET A 98 -6.55 6.48 -2.98
N SER A 99 -7.72 6.07 -2.50
CA SER A 99 -8.51 5.01 -3.11
C SER A 99 -9.96 5.41 -3.19
N PHE A 100 -10.58 5.19 -4.33
CA PHE A 100 -12.03 5.09 -4.47
C PHE A 100 -12.40 3.62 -4.45
N ILE A 101 -13.20 3.21 -3.47
CA ILE A 101 -13.55 1.81 -3.19
C ILE A 101 -15.06 1.67 -3.37
N GLN A 102 -15.49 0.84 -4.30
CA GLN A 102 -16.89 0.48 -4.46
C GLN A 102 -17.20 -0.71 -3.55
N VAL A 103 -18.26 -0.59 -2.75
CA VAL A 103 -18.68 -1.59 -1.77
C VAL A 103 -20.14 -1.96 -2.00
N SER A 104 -20.40 -3.23 -2.34
CA SER A 104 -21.73 -3.83 -2.44
C SER A 104 -21.80 -5.07 -1.55
N ASP A 105 -22.93 -5.31 -0.91
CA ASP A 105 -23.19 -6.53 -0.12
C ASP A 105 -22.09 -6.89 0.90
N GLY A 106 -21.48 -5.86 1.50
CA GLY A 106 -20.40 -6.03 2.47
C GLY A 106 -19.06 -6.49 1.87
N LYS A 107 -18.87 -6.33 0.56
CA LYS A 107 -17.64 -6.66 -0.17
C LYS A 107 -17.16 -5.50 -1.01
N VAL A 108 -15.86 -5.42 -1.22
CA VAL A 108 -15.25 -4.59 -2.26
C VAL A 108 -15.52 -5.22 -3.62
N VAL A 109 -16.11 -4.46 -4.53
CA VAL A 109 -16.41 -4.88 -5.91
C VAL A 109 -15.53 -4.19 -6.96
N ASP A 110 -14.98 -3.01 -6.65
CA ASP A 110 -13.94 -2.34 -7.46
C ASP A 110 -13.08 -1.43 -6.57
N ILE A 111 -11.83 -1.21 -6.97
CA ILE A 111 -10.95 -0.21 -6.36
C ILE A 111 -10.20 0.54 -7.45
N ARG A 112 -10.15 1.86 -7.33
CA ARG A 112 -9.23 2.72 -8.08
C ARG A 112 -8.25 3.37 -7.13
N ASN A 113 -6.99 2.98 -7.23
CA ASN A 113 -5.89 3.50 -6.41
C ASN A 113 -5.11 4.56 -7.19
N GLN A 114 -4.74 5.65 -6.50
CA GLN A 114 -3.76 6.61 -6.98
C GLN A 114 -2.79 6.90 -5.84
N PHE A 115 -1.50 6.73 -6.09
CA PHE A 115 -0.46 6.98 -5.11
C PHE A 115 0.79 7.52 -5.81
N ASP A 116 1.69 8.11 -5.02
CA ASP A 116 2.92 8.68 -5.54
C ASP A 116 3.94 7.59 -5.89
N LEU A 117 3.74 6.97 -7.06
CA LEU A 117 4.58 5.89 -7.58
C LEU A 117 6.03 6.34 -7.78
N LEU A 118 6.25 7.58 -8.24
CA LEU A 118 7.59 8.10 -8.47
C LEU A 118 8.37 8.21 -7.15
N ASN A 119 7.77 8.80 -6.13
CA ASN A 119 8.36 8.86 -4.80
C ASN A 119 8.56 7.46 -4.20
N PHE A 120 7.64 6.52 -4.45
CA PHE A 120 7.80 5.15 -3.99
C PHE A 120 9.02 4.49 -4.61
N MET A 121 9.15 4.52 -5.95
CA MET A 121 10.30 3.96 -6.67
C MET A 121 11.64 4.60 -6.25
N GLN A 122 11.65 5.93 -6.05
CA GLN A 122 12.82 6.62 -5.51
C GLN A 122 13.26 6.04 -4.15
N GLN A 123 12.31 5.81 -3.24
CA GLN A 123 12.59 5.23 -1.93
C GLN A 123 13.00 3.75 -2.01
N LEU A 124 12.57 3.00 -3.03
CA LEU A 124 13.06 1.64 -3.31
C LEU A 124 14.51 1.60 -3.82
N GLY A 125 15.07 2.75 -4.20
CA GLY A 125 16.43 2.85 -4.73
C GLY A 125 16.51 2.88 -6.27
N SER A 126 15.42 3.18 -6.97
CA SER A 126 15.41 3.26 -8.44
C SER A 126 16.34 4.34 -9.00
N PHE A 127 16.69 5.34 -8.18
CA PHE A 127 17.69 6.34 -8.50
C PHE A 127 18.81 6.26 -7.47
N SER A 128 19.85 5.49 -7.77
CA SER A 128 21.14 5.72 -7.14
C SER A 128 21.74 6.97 -7.78
N TRP A 129 21.52 8.15 -7.18
CA TRP A 129 22.51 9.21 -7.37
C TRP A 129 23.82 8.61 -6.87
N GLY A 130 24.82 8.53 -7.74
CA GLY A 130 25.99 7.69 -7.57
C GLY A 130 26.53 7.71 -6.15
N ARG A 131 26.92 6.53 -5.65
CA ARG A 131 27.79 6.41 -4.47
C ARG A 131 28.81 7.54 -4.59
N ARG A 132 28.81 8.46 -3.63
CA ARG A 132 29.80 9.54 -3.55
C ARG A 132 31.17 8.91 -3.78
N SER A 133 31.76 9.14 -4.95
CA SER A 133 33.19 9.03 -5.11
C SER A 133 33.76 10.02 -4.11
N TYR A 134 34.40 9.50 -3.07
CA TYR A 134 35.27 10.28 -2.22
C TYR A 134 36.31 10.94 -3.12
N PHE A 135 36.14 12.22 -3.44
CA PHE A 135 37.27 13.08 -3.74
C PHE A 135 37.76 13.63 -2.41
N TYR A 136 38.71 12.94 -1.81
CA TYR A 136 39.67 13.61 -0.94
C TYR A 136 40.46 14.57 -1.82
N LEU A 137 40.33 15.86 -1.56
CA LEU A 137 41.36 16.85 -1.88
C LEU A 137 41.36 17.90 -0.77
N VAL A 138 42.16 17.62 0.26
CA VAL A 138 42.72 18.63 1.14
C VAL A 138 43.98 19.14 0.46
N PHE A 139 44.05 20.42 0.11
CA PHE A 139 45.24 21.31 0.11
C PHE A 139 44.67 22.74 -0.03
N ILE A 140 44.61 23.55 1.05
CA ILE A 140 45.65 24.45 1.62
C ILE A 140 45.80 25.75 0.82
N VAL A 141 45.43 26.84 1.52
CA VAL A 141 45.46 28.32 1.29
C VAL A 141 44.60 28.90 0.18
#